data_AF-A0AAW6GP72-F1
#
_entry.id   AF-A0AAW6GP72-F1
#
_cell.length_a   1.000
_cell.length_b   1.000
_cell.length_c   1.000
_cell.angle_alpha   90.00
_cell.angle_beta   90.00
_cell.angle_gamma   90.00
#
_symmetry.space_group_name_H-M   'P 1'
#
loop_
_entity.id
_entity.type
_entity.pdbx_description
1 polymer ?
#
loop_
_entity_poly.entity_id
_entity_poly.type
_entity_poly.pdbx_seq_one_letter_code
_entity_poly.pdbx_strand_id
1 'polypeptide(L)'
;MAEDIKENAMSGGTPARLRGLAANGNSISPTLEEVMNAMGIYTYSFTLAAKEEKDLGDLGYGMYLLASPNNAATAIFAFGSYSKGFVSDAGSNFYCDYTDGTKGVAFGRKTTNGSFFIKNNRSTETYIVLKRIGTL
;
A
#
# COMPACT_ATOMS: atom_id res chain seq x y z
N MET A 1 20.41 35.48 -3.50
CA MET A 1 19.23 34.78 -2.93
C MET A 1 18.38 34.37 -4.11
N ALA A 2 18.11 33.08 -4.30
CA ALA A 2 17.13 32.65 -5.30
C ALA A 2 15.76 33.14 -4.81
N GLU A 3 15.07 33.95 -5.60
CA GLU A 3 13.71 34.42 -5.29
C GLU A 3 12.80 33.20 -5.17
N ASP A 4 12.13 33.09 -4.02
CA ASP A 4 11.21 31.99 -3.79
C ASP A 4 10.03 32.14 -4.76
N ILE A 5 9.75 31.09 -5.53
CA ILE A 5 8.63 31.08 -6.46
C ILE A 5 7.37 31.20 -5.61
N LYS A 6 6.60 32.28 -5.82
CA LYS A 6 5.31 32.46 -5.14
C LYS A 6 4.44 31.23 -5.36
N GLU A 7 3.93 30.68 -4.26
CA GLU A 7 3.11 29.45 -4.18
C GLU A 7 1.98 29.39 -5.23
N ASN A 8 1.43 30.56 -5.59
CA ASN A 8 0.36 30.74 -6.58
C ASN A 8 0.77 30.55 -8.06
N ALA A 9 2.04 30.28 -8.36
CA ALA A 9 2.50 29.93 -9.72
C ALA A 9 2.48 28.41 -10.00
N MET A 10 2.13 27.58 -9.00
CA MET A 10 2.03 26.13 -9.17
C MET A 10 0.72 25.78 -9.90
N SER A 11 0.80 25.76 -11.23
CA SER A 11 -0.23 25.36 -12.19
C SER A 11 -0.96 24.04 -11.82
N GLY A 12 -1.95 24.11 -10.93
CA GLY A 12 -2.76 22.98 -10.47
C GLY A 12 -2.58 22.54 -9.01
N GLY A 13 -1.78 23.24 -8.19
CA GLY A 13 -1.78 23.10 -6.72
C GLY A 13 -1.20 21.82 -6.13
N THR A 14 -0.76 20.84 -6.94
CA THR A 14 -0.12 19.61 -6.45
C THR A 14 1.40 19.76 -6.45
N PRO A 15 2.07 19.76 -5.29
CA PRO A 15 3.53 19.89 -5.23
C PRO A 15 4.21 18.64 -5.80
N ALA A 16 5.21 18.80 -6.68
CA ALA A 16 6.04 17.67 -7.12
C ALA A 16 7.10 17.28 -6.07
N ARG A 17 7.48 18.22 -5.21
CA ARG A 17 8.51 18.10 -4.17
C ARG A 17 8.08 18.92 -2.96
N LEU A 18 8.60 18.57 -1.79
CA LEU A 18 8.43 19.34 -0.56
C LEU A 18 9.75 20.06 -0.22
N ARG A 19 9.68 21.29 0.26
CA ARG A 19 10.85 21.95 0.85
C ARG A 19 10.95 21.52 2.32
N GLY A 20 12.09 20.93 2.68
CA GLY A 20 12.38 20.52 4.06
C GLY A 20 13.71 21.09 4.54
N LEU A 21 14.06 20.78 5.79
CA LEU A 21 15.36 21.05 6.36
C LEU A 21 16.06 19.73 6.67
N ALA A 22 17.33 19.62 6.28
CA ALA A 22 18.20 18.55 6.75
C ALA A 22 18.57 18.76 8.23
N ALA A 23 19.10 17.73 8.88
CA ALA A 23 19.53 17.77 10.28
C ALA A 23 20.55 18.89 10.59
N ASN A 24 21.32 19.31 9.59
CA ASN A 24 22.29 20.41 9.70
C ASN A 24 21.71 21.79 9.37
N GLY A 25 20.39 21.91 9.19
CA GLY A 25 19.70 23.17 8.89
C GLY A 25 19.72 23.60 7.42
N ASN A 26 20.35 22.83 6.53
CA ASN A 26 20.32 23.15 5.10
C ASN A 26 18.95 22.86 4.48
N SER A 27 18.53 23.70 3.55
CA SER A 27 17.33 23.43 2.76
C SER A 27 17.53 22.19 1.88
N ILE A 28 16.55 21.30 1.91
CA ILE A 28 16.44 20.13 1.04
C ILE A 28 15.12 20.19 0.28
N SER A 29 15.03 19.42 -0.81
CA SER A 29 13.82 19.33 -1.60
C SER A 29 13.47 17.87 -1.89
N PRO A 30 13.09 17.05 -0.91
CA PRO A 30 12.70 15.67 -1.17
C PRO A 30 11.49 15.58 -2.10
N THR A 31 11.39 14.49 -2.85
CA THR A 31 10.20 14.13 -3.62
C THR A 31 9.06 13.73 -2.66
N LEU A 32 7.82 13.76 -3.14
CA LEU A 32 6.70 13.25 -2.34
C LEU A 32 6.87 11.78 -1.98
N GLU A 33 7.43 10.98 -2.88
CA GLU A 33 7.69 9.55 -2.64
C GLU A 33 8.73 9.34 -1.54
N GLU A 34 9.83 10.09 -1.54
CA GLU A 34 10.84 10.04 -0.48
C GLU A 34 10.24 10.38 0.89
N VAL A 35 9.37 11.39 0.94
CA VAL A 35 8.68 11.76 2.18
C VAL A 35 7.68 10.70 2.60
N MET A 36 6.88 10.16 1.68
CA MET A 36 5.92 9.09 1.97
C MET A 36 6.63 7.84 2.52
N ASN A 37 7.72 7.42 1.89
CA ASN A 37 8.53 6.28 2.34
C ASN A 37 9.13 6.53 3.73
N ALA A 38 9.64 7.75 3.99
CA ALA A 38 10.14 8.13 5.31
C ALA A 38 9.04 8.15 6.40
N MET A 39 7.78 8.42 6.03
CA MET A 39 6.62 8.31 6.91
C MET A 39 6.08 6.87 7.05
N GLY A 40 6.67 5.89 6.37
CA GLY A 40 6.19 4.51 6.36
C GLY A 40 4.90 4.31 5.55
N ILE A 41 4.60 5.19 4.60
CA ILE A 41 3.43 5.10 3.72
C ILE A 41 3.87 4.67 2.33
N TYR A 42 3.39 3.51 1.89
CA TYR A 42 3.75 2.94 0.58
C TYR A 42 2.49 2.66 -0.22
N THR A 43 2.51 2.95 -1.53
CA THR A 43 1.39 2.65 -2.42
C THR A 43 1.86 1.76 -3.57
N TYR A 44 1.16 0.65 -3.76
CA TYR A 44 1.39 -0.30 -4.83
C TYR A 44 0.10 -0.42 -5.65
N SER A 45 0.24 -0.59 -6.96
CA SER A 45 -0.89 -0.92 -7.82
C SER A 45 -0.46 -1.95 -8.85
N PHE A 46 -1.33 -2.91 -9.11
CA PHE A 46 -1.10 -3.97 -10.08
C PHE A 46 -2.41 -4.68 -10.43
N THR A 47 -2.44 -5.29 -11.61
CA THR A 47 -3.53 -6.15 -12.05
C THR A 47 -3.09 -7.60 -11.90
N LEU A 48 -3.90 -8.41 -11.24
CA LEU A 48 -3.71 -9.85 -11.12
C LEU A 48 -4.60 -10.55 -12.14
N ALA A 49 -4.03 -11.40 -12.98
CA ALA A 49 -4.79 -12.30 -13.85
C ALA A 49 -5.64 -13.28 -13.02
N ALA A 50 -6.56 -13.97 -13.68
CA ALA A 50 -7.35 -15.01 -13.05
C ALA A 50 -6.43 -16.08 -12.42
N LYS A 51 -6.67 -16.43 -11.15
CA LYS A 51 -5.89 -17.39 -10.37
C LYS A 51 -4.42 -17.01 -10.12
N GLU A 52 -3.99 -15.82 -10.52
CA GLU A 52 -2.63 -15.35 -10.28
C GLU A 52 -2.36 -15.17 -8.79
N GLU A 53 -1.17 -15.58 -8.38
CA GLU A 53 -0.59 -15.28 -7.10
C GLU A 53 0.70 -14.49 -7.31
N LYS A 54 0.88 -13.45 -6.50
CA LYS A 54 2.06 -12.59 -6.52
C LYS A 54 2.72 -12.58 -5.15
N ASP A 55 4.02 -12.84 -5.15
CA ASP A 55 4.91 -12.58 -4.01
C ASP A 55 5.22 -11.08 -3.97
N LEU A 56 4.94 -10.45 -2.84
CA LEU A 56 5.18 -9.03 -2.60
C LEU A 56 6.43 -8.80 -1.74
N GLY A 57 7.13 -9.85 -1.36
CA GLY A 57 8.28 -9.80 -0.47
C GLY A 57 7.90 -9.41 0.95
N ASP A 58 8.88 -8.94 1.71
CA ASP A 58 8.62 -8.42 3.05
C ASP A 58 8.04 -7.00 2.98
N LEU A 59 6.77 -6.89 3.36
CA LEU A 59 6.08 -5.62 3.51
C LEU A 59 6.05 -5.14 4.97
N GLY A 60 6.78 -5.79 5.89
CA GLY A 60 6.89 -5.39 7.28
C GLY A 60 5.60 -5.53 8.10
N TYR A 61 5.44 -4.69 9.12
CA TYR A 61 4.31 -4.73 10.05
C TYR A 61 3.47 -3.45 9.95
N GLY A 62 2.17 -3.57 10.19
CA GLY A 62 1.26 -2.43 10.22
C GLY A 62 -0.07 -2.68 9.53
N MET A 63 -0.63 -1.62 8.97
CA MET A 63 -1.95 -1.59 8.34
C MET A 63 -1.83 -1.59 6.82
N TYR A 64 -2.73 -2.32 6.18
CA TYR A 64 -2.81 -2.45 4.73
C TYR A 64 -4.25 -2.18 4.28
N LEU A 65 -4.40 -1.17 3.43
CA LEU A 65 -5.67 -0.77 2.83
C LEU A 65 -5.67 -1.30 1.40
N LEU A 66 -6.55 -2.24 1.10
CA LEU A 66 -6.70 -2.83 -0.22
C LEU A 66 -7.99 -2.31 -0.85
N ALA A 67 -7.91 -1.96 -2.12
CA ALA A 67 -9.06 -1.66 -2.95
C ALA A 67 -9.00 -2.46 -4.25
N SER A 68 -10.16 -2.96 -4.67
CA SER A 68 -10.39 -3.53 -6.00
C SER A 68 -11.42 -2.67 -6.71
N PRO A 69 -11.01 -1.57 -7.37
CA PRO A 69 -11.94 -0.62 -7.99
C PRO A 69 -12.87 -1.28 -9.01
N ASN A 70 -12.35 -2.23 -9.82
CA ASN A 70 -13.15 -2.98 -10.79
C ASN A 70 -14.11 -4.01 -10.16
N ASN A 71 -14.09 -4.15 -8.83
CA ASN A 71 -15.01 -5.00 -8.07
C ASN A 71 -15.78 -4.26 -6.99
N ALA A 72 -15.66 -2.92 -6.91
CA ALA A 72 -16.30 -2.08 -5.90
C ALA A 72 -16.10 -2.59 -4.45
N ALA A 73 -14.94 -3.18 -4.16
CA ALA A 73 -14.64 -3.81 -2.87
C ALA A 73 -13.38 -3.21 -2.25
N THR A 74 -13.39 -3.06 -0.93
CA THR A 74 -12.23 -2.60 -0.14
C THR A 74 -12.08 -3.44 1.12
N ALA A 75 -10.87 -3.48 1.66
CA ALA A 75 -10.60 -4.11 2.93
C ALA A 75 -9.44 -3.43 3.68
N ILE A 76 -9.49 -3.54 5.00
CA ILE A 76 -8.41 -3.17 5.90
C ILE A 76 -7.85 -4.45 6.50
N PHE A 77 -6.53 -4.57 6.45
CA PHE A 77 -5.79 -5.63 7.11
C PHE A 77 -4.82 -5.05 8.12
N ALA A 78 -4.57 -5.78 9.21
CA ALA A 78 -3.51 -5.44 10.16
C ALA A 78 -2.67 -6.69 10.47
N PHE A 79 -1.36 -6.57 10.29
CA PHE A 79 -0.41 -7.66 10.51
C PHE A 79 0.71 -7.23 11.48
N GLY A 80 0.95 -8.07 12.48
CA GLY A 80 2.19 -8.11 13.26
C GLY A 80 3.17 -9.13 12.67
N SER A 81 4.00 -9.76 13.51
CA SER A 81 4.92 -10.82 13.08
C SER A 81 4.23 -12.14 12.71
N TYR A 82 3.09 -12.44 13.32
CA TYR A 82 2.35 -13.68 13.11
C TYR A 82 1.86 -13.81 11.66
N SER A 83 1.65 -15.05 11.19
CA SER A 83 1.23 -15.31 9.82
C SER A 83 -0.20 -14.85 9.52
N LYS A 84 -1.07 -14.86 10.53
CA LYS A 84 -2.47 -14.43 10.41
C LYS A 84 -2.64 -12.98 10.86
N GLY A 85 -3.37 -12.21 10.07
CA GLY A 85 -3.74 -10.83 10.38
C GLY A 85 -5.20 -10.66 10.78
N PHE A 86 -5.54 -9.47 11.23
CA PHE A 86 -6.93 -9.01 11.24
C PHE A 86 -7.35 -8.63 9.82
N VAL A 87 -8.59 -8.95 9.44
CA VAL A 87 -9.18 -8.58 8.16
C VAL A 87 -10.61 -8.06 8.38
N SER A 88 -10.92 -6.91 7.80
CA SER A 88 -12.29 -6.40 7.68
C SER A 88 -12.51 -5.87 6.27
N ASP A 89 -13.51 -6.42 5.59
CA ASP A 89 -13.89 -6.06 4.22
C ASP A 89 -15.29 -5.44 4.15
N ALA A 90 -15.72 -4.86 5.28
CA ALA A 90 -17.04 -4.27 5.48
C ALA A 90 -18.22 -5.21 5.14
N GLY A 91 -18.02 -6.54 5.23
CA GLY A 91 -19.06 -7.53 4.96
C GLY A 91 -19.24 -7.85 3.48
N SER A 92 -18.35 -7.37 2.59
CA SER A 92 -18.39 -7.69 1.16
C SER A 92 -18.12 -9.17 0.87
N ASN A 93 -17.54 -9.90 1.83
CA ASN A 93 -17.16 -11.30 1.70
C ASN A 93 -16.23 -11.54 0.49
N PHE A 94 -15.41 -10.54 0.18
CA PHE A 94 -14.55 -10.51 -1.00
C PHE A 94 -13.08 -10.72 -0.65
N TYR A 95 -12.65 -10.26 0.52
CA TYR A 95 -11.28 -10.35 0.99
C TYR A 95 -11.14 -11.33 2.15
N CYS A 96 -9.98 -12.00 2.22
CA CYS A 96 -9.62 -12.83 3.36
C CYS A 96 -8.12 -12.80 3.62
N ASP A 97 -7.75 -13.23 4.83
CA ASP A 97 -6.37 -13.56 5.17
C ASP A 97 -5.88 -14.69 4.25
N TYR A 98 -4.60 -14.65 3.90
CA TYR A 98 -4.01 -15.64 3.01
C TYR A 98 -4.19 -17.09 3.51
N THR A 99 -4.18 -17.32 4.82
CA THR A 99 -4.36 -18.67 5.40
C THR A 99 -5.80 -19.18 5.34
N ASP A 100 -6.80 -18.31 5.18
CA ASP A 100 -8.18 -18.68 4.84
C ASP A 100 -8.24 -19.01 3.35
N GLY A 101 -7.85 -18.06 2.49
CA GLY A 101 -7.69 -18.30 1.06
C GLY A 101 -8.98 -18.63 0.30
N THR A 102 -10.16 -18.57 0.93
CA THR A 102 -11.44 -18.99 0.32
C THR A 102 -12.17 -17.89 -0.45
N LYS A 103 -11.82 -16.62 -0.26
CA LYS A 103 -12.54 -15.47 -0.86
C LYS A 103 -11.91 -15.02 -2.17
N GLY A 104 -12.57 -14.08 -2.83
CA GLY A 104 -12.18 -13.57 -4.16
C GLY A 104 -10.73 -13.10 -4.21
N VAL A 105 -10.28 -12.40 -3.17
CA VAL A 105 -8.88 -12.00 -3.00
C VAL A 105 -8.37 -12.46 -1.64
N ALA A 106 -7.21 -13.12 -1.63
CA ALA A 106 -6.51 -13.51 -0.42
C ALA A 106 -5.22 -12.70 -0.28
N PHE A 107 -5.00 -12.08 0.88
CA PHE A 107 -3.81 -11.27 1.15
C PHE A 107 -3.26 -11.56 2.55
N GLY A 108 -1.94 -11.66 2.68
CA GLY A 108 -1.30 -11.92 3.96
C GLY A 108 -0.05 -12.80 3.83
N ARG A 109 0.36 -13.39 4.94
CA ARG A 109 1.57 -14.21 5.01
C ARG A 109 1.23 -15.70 5.02
N LYS A 110 2.12 -16.51 4.48
CA LYS A 110 2.06 -17.98 4.59
C LYS A 110 2.65 -18.49 5.90
N THR A 111 3.67 -17.79 6.42
CA THR A 111 4.44 -18.17 7.60
C THR A 111 4.76 -16.94 8.46
N THR A 112 5.04 -17.16 9.74
CA THR A 112 5.46 -16.10 10.68
C THR A 112 6.73 -15.41 10.16
N ASN A 113 6.74 -14.07 10.16
CA ASN A 113 7.80 -13.23 9.58
C ASN A 113 8.16 -13.54 8.11
N GLY A 114 7.27 -14.20 7.37
CA GLY A 114 7.48 -14.49 5.95
C GLY A 114 7.07 -13.35 5.03
N SER A 115 7.30 -13.55 3.73
CA SER A 115 6.81 -12.66 2.67
C SER A 115 5.28 -12.55 2.68
N PHE A 116 4.80 -11.40 2.22
CA PHE A 116 3.40 -11.20 1.91
C PHE A 116 3.09 -11.71 0.50
N PHE A 117 1.93 -12.33 0.39
CA PHE A 117 1.37 -12.80 -0.86
C PHE A 117 0.01 -12.17 -1.08
N ILE A 118 -0.32 -11.95 -2.34
CA ILE A 118 -1.68 -11.63 -2.76
C ILE A 118 -2.09 -12.57 -3.87
N LYS A 119 -3.31 -13.10 -3.78
CA LYS A 119 -3.85 -14.04 -4.75
C LYS A 119 -5.22 -13.61 -5.19
N ASN A 120 -5.42 -13.59 -6.50
CA ASN A 120 -6.72 -13.45 -7.11
C ASN A 120 -7.34 -14.84 -7.30
N ASN A 121 -8.25 -15.24 -6.42
CA ASN A 121 -8.94 -16.52 -6.54
C ASN A 121 -10.09 -16.51 -7.56
N ARG A 122 -10.36 -15.38 -8.23
CA ARG A 122 -11.43 -15.29 -9.23
C ARG A 122 -11.02 -15.95 -10.55
N SER A 123 -12.02 -16.14 -11.41
CA SER A 123 -11.87 -16.56 -12.81
C SER A 123 -11.64 -15.39 -13.77
N THR A 124 -11.61 -14.16 -13.25
CA THR A 124 -11.40 -12.91 -14.01
C THR A 124 -10.23 -12.15 -13.42
N GLU A 125 -9.68 -11.19 -14.17
CA GLU A 125 -8.68 -10.27 -13.64
C GLU A 125 -9.22 -9.39 -12.49
N THR A 126 -8.31 -8.96 -11.62
CA THR A 126 -8.59 -8.08 -10.49
C THR A 126 -7.54 -6.98 -10.44
N TYR A 127 -7.96 -5.72 -10.53
CA TYR A 127 -7.08 -4.58 -10.29
C TYR A 127 -7.00 -4.32 -8.79
N ILE A 128 -5.78 -4.19 -8.26
CA ILE A 128 -5.53 -3.96 -6.83
C ILE A 128 -4.79 -2.64 -6.66
N VAL A 129 -5.27 -1.82 -5.73
CA VAL A 129 -4.51 -0.74 -5.12
C VAL A 129 -4.27 -1.10 -3.66
N LEU A 130 -3.00 -1.18 -3.28
CA LEU A 130 -2.55 -1.51 -1.93
C LEU A 130 -1.85 -0.30 -1.34
N LYS A 131 -2.38 0.25 -0.25
CA LYS A 131 -1.69 1.25 0.57
C LYS A 131 -1.27 0.62 1.89
N ARG A 132 0.02 0.65 2.17
CA ARG A 132 0.60 0.23 3.44
C ARG A 132 0.89 1.46 4.30
N ILE A 133 0.61 1.35 5.59
CA ILE A 133 1.04 2.28 6.63
C ILE A 133 1.71 1.46 7.72
N GLY A 134 3.02 1.59 7.88
CA GLY A 134 3.75 0.80 8.86
C GLY A 134 5.27 0.85 8.73
N THR A 135 5.94 0.07 9.58
CA THR A 135 7.40 -0.03 9.63
C THR A 135 7.87 -1.29 8.90
N LEU A 136 9.00 -1.20 8.20
CA LEU A 136 9.75 -2.38 7.79
C LEU A 136 10.34 -3.04 9.05
#